data_AF-A0A3B3C7N5-F1
#
_entry.id   AF-A0A3B3C7N5-F1
#
_cell.length_a   1.000
_cell.length_b   1.000
_cell.length_c   1.000
_cell.angle_alpha   90.00
_cell.angle_beta   90.00
_cell.angle_gamma   90.00
#
_symmetry.space_group_name_H-M   'P 1'
#
loop_
_entity.id
_entity.type
_entity.pdbx_description
1 polymer ?
#
loop_
_entity_poly.entity_id
_entity_poly.type
_entity_poly.pdbx_seq_one_letter_code
_entity_poly.pdbx_strand_id
1 'polypeptide(L)'
;MAAESTRRFTKNLLKPGSAAEIRQTACSAVRQSQEKPKVIDPLDYEAVIAELGDELKEDPVRDLYLFPDNDFSVSIFLRTLKSSVPEGAEQAECLLVRQACKYYNSELNVVQFKYDDYAGDYRLLPR
;
A
#
# COMPACT_ATOMS: atom_id res chain seq x y z
N MET A 1 0.54 -79.11 -10.89
CA MET A 1 1.45 -78.10 -11.48
C MET A 1 0.89 -76.74 -11.14
N ALA A 2 1.63 -75.91 -10.40
CA ALA A 2 1.20 -74.55 -10.04
C ALA A 2 1.56 -73.60 -11.19
N ALA A 3 0.57 -72.90 -11.74
CA ALA A 3 0.81 -71.86 -12.73
C ALA A 3 1.37 -70.61 -12.02
N GLU A 4 2.60 -70.25 -12.35
CA GLU A 4 3.32 -69.11 -11.81
C GLU A 4 2.63 -67.81 -12.25
N SER A 5 2.12 -67.04 -11.28
CA SER A 5 1.46 -65.74 -11.52
C SER A 5 2.52 -64.70 -11.85
N THR A 6 2.85 -64.55 -13.13
CA THR A 6 3.80 -63.52 -13.58
C THR A 6 3.21 -62.13 -13.31
N ARG A 7 3.88 -61.37 -12.42
CA ARG A 7 3.51 -60.01 -12.02
C ARG A 7 3.29 -59.12 -13.25
N ARG A 8 2.05 -58.62 -13.41
CA ARG A 8 1.59 -57.75 -14.51
C ARG A 8 2.15 -56.30 -14.46
N PHE A 9 3.39 -56.10 -13.98
CA PHE A 9 3.93 -54.76 -13.75
C PHE A 9 4.43 -54.04 -15.02
N THR A 10 4.50 -54.72 -16.17
CA THR A 10 5.05 -54.15 -17.42
C THR A 10 4.00 -53.82 -18.48
N LYS A 11 2.70 -54.08 -18.23
CA LYS A 11 1.66 -53.68 -19.18
C LYS A 11 1.51 -52.15 -19.16
N ASN A 12 1.87 -51.51 -20.28
CA ASN A 12 1.64 -50.10 -20.62
C ASN A 12 2.72 -49.07 -20.23
N LEU A 13 3.99 -49.46 -20.04
CA LEU A 13 5.09 -48.51 -19.76
C LEU A 13 5.32 -47.43 -20.85
N LEU A 14 4.80 -47.66 -22.07
CA LEU A 14 4.95 -46.75 -23.21
C LEU A 14 3.80 -45.72 -23.34
N LYS A 15 2.76 -45.81 -22.50
CA LYS A 15 1.64 -44.86 -22.49
C LYS A 15 1.66 -44.06 -21.19
N PRO A 16 1.34 -42.75 -21.22
CA PRO A 16 1.11 -41.98 -20.01
C PRO A 16 0.08 -42.72 -19.15
N GLY A 17 0.40 -42.94 -17.86
CA GLY A 17 -0.57 -43.52 -16.93
C GLY A 17 -1.74 -42.55 -16.70
N SER A 18 -2.85 -43.06 -16.19
CA SER A 18 -4.06 -42.26 -15.91
C SER A 18 -3.78 -40.97 -15.11
N ALA A 19 -2.85 -41.01 -14.14
CA ALA A 19 -2.44 -39.81 -13.40
C ALA A 19 -1.76 -38.74 -14.28
N ALA A 20 -1.01 -39.13 -15.31
CA ALA A 20 -0.40 -38.20 -16.25
C ALA A 20 -1.44 -37.58 -17.19
N GLU A 21 -2.42 -38.36 -17.63
CA GLU A 21 -3.54 -37.87 -18.44
C GLU A 21 -4.38 -36.86 -17.66
N ILE A 22 -4.73 -37.15 -16.40
CA ILE A 22 -5.48 -36.22 -15.53
C ILE A 22 -4.73 -34.89 -15.37
N ARG A 23 -3.40 -34.94 -15.13
CA ARG A 23 -2.57 -33.73 -15.05
C ARG A 23 -2.60 -32.93 -16.34
N GLN A 24 -2.51 -33.60 -17.50
CA GLN A 24 -2.53 -32.92 -18.80
C GLN A 24 -3.89 -32.29 -19.08
N THR A 25 -4.99 -32.99 -18.79
CA THR A 25 -6.36 -32.46 -18.93
C THR A 25 -6.58 -31.24 -18.02
N ALA A 26 -6.14 -31.33 -16.75
CA ALA A 26 -6.24 -30.20 -15.83
C ALA A 26 -5.41 -28.99 -16.30
N CYS A 27 -4.17 -29.20 -16.76
CA CYS A 27 -3.35 -28.12 -17.32
C CYS A 27 -3.98 -27.48 -18.56
N SER A 28 -4.56 -28.27 -19.46
CA SER A 28 -5.23 -27.77 -20.66
C SER A 28 -6.49 -26.97 -20.31
N ALA A 29 -7.29 -27.44 -19.34
CA ALA A 29 -8.48 -26.73 -18.86
C ALA A 29 -8.11 -25.36 -18.24
N VAL A 30 -7.07 -25.32 -17.40
CA VAL A 30 -6.58 -24.06 -16.80
C VAL A 30 -6.09 -23.09 -17.87
N ARG A 31 -5.37 -23.56 -18.90
CA ARG A 31 -4.90 -22.72 -20.01
C ARG A 31 -6.05 -22.15 -20.85
N GLN A 32 -7.15 -22.89 -21.01
CA GLN A 32 -8.33 -22.42 -21.74
C GLN A 32 -9.14 -21.39 -20.93
N SER A 33 -9.09 -21.46 -19.60
CA SER A 33 -9.77 -20.51 -18.71
C SER A 33 -8.94 -19.26 -18.36
N GLN A 34 -7.69 -19.16 -18.81
CA GLN A 34 -6.87 -17.96 -18.61
C GLN A 34 -7.22 -16.90 -19.66
N GLU A 35 -8.38 -16.25 -19.48
CA GLU A 35 -8.56 -14.92 -20.07
C GLU A 35 -7.51 -13.99 -19.47
N LYS A 36 -6.74 -13.32 -20.33
CA LYS A 36 -5.76 -12.32 -19.90
C LYS A 36 -6.52 -11.26 -19.09
N PRO A 37 -6.14 -10.99 -17.83
CA PRO A 37 -6.81 -9.97 -17.03
C PRO A 37 -6.86 -8.67 -17.83
N LYS A 38 -8.04 -8.05 -17.90
CA LYS A 38 -8.17 -6.73 -18.51
C LYS A 38 -7.24 -5.79 -17.74
N VAL A 39 -6.33 -5.15 -18.47
CA VAL A 39 -5.52 -4.08 -17.91
C VAL A 39 -6.48 -2.93 -17.67
N ILE A 40 -6.78 -2.67 -16.40
CA ILE A 40 -7.51 -1.48 -15.96
C ILE A 40 -6.48 -0.48 -15.45
N ASP A 41 -6.69 0.79 -15.78
CA ASP A 41 -5.87 1.85 -15.20
C ASP A 41 -6.18 1.94 -13.70
N PRO A 42 -5.16 2.18 -12.85
CA PRO A 42 -5.38 2.40 -11.43
C PRO A 42 -6.33 3.59 -11.23
N LEU A 43 -7.31 3.42 -10.35
CA LEU A 43 -8.21 4.50 -9.98
C LEU A 43 -7.44 5.56 -9.19
N ASP A 44 -7.59 6.83 -9.57
CA ASP A 44 -7.10 7.96 -8.79
C ASP A 44 -8.10 8.27 -7.68
N TYR A 45 -7.93 7.60 -6.55
CA TYR A 45 -8.82 7.73 -5.40
C TYR A 45 -8.88 9.18 -4.89
N GLU A 46 -7.77 9.91 -4.92
CA GLU A 46 -7.70 11.29 -4.44
C GLU A 46 -8.54 12.22 -5.33
N ALA A 47 -8.42 12.07 -6.65
CA ALA A 47 -9.22 12.86 -7.60
C ALA A 47 -10.72 12.58 -7.45
N VAL A 48 -11.11 11.30 -7.33
CA VAL A 48 -12.52 10.89 -7.18
C VAL A 48 -13.11 11.39 -5.85
N ILE A 49 -12.36 11.27 -4.75
CA ILE A 49 -12.80 11.78 -3.45
C ILE A 49 -12.94 13.31 -3.48
N ALA A 50 -12.01 14.01 -4.15
CA ALA A 50 -12.10 15.46 -4.30
C ALA A 50 -13.30 15.91 -5.13
N GLU A 51 -13.61 15.21 -6.23
CA GLU A 51 -14.77 15.49 -7.08
C GLU A 51 -16.10 15.27 -6.33
N LEU A 52 -16.19 14.20 -5.55
CA LEU A 52 -17.40 13.83 -4.80
C LEU A 52 -17.47 14.49 -3.41
N GLY A 53 -16.48 15.29 -3.03
CA GLY A 53 -16.26 15.71 -1.64
C GLY A 53 -17.47 16.35 -0.95
N ASP A 54 -18.27 17.13 -1.68
CA ASP A 54 -19.47 17.76 -1.12
C ASP A 54 -20.65 16.79 -0.93
N GLU A 55 -20.83 15.82 -1.84
CA GLU A 55 -21.85 14.77 -1.70
C GLU A 55 -21.49 13.81 -0.56
N LEU A 56 -20.20 13.48 -0.44
CA LEU A 56 -19.65 12.62 0.59
C LEU A 56 -19.79 13.21 2.00
N LYS A 57 -19.79 14.54 2.16
CA LYS A 57 -20.04 15.18 3.46
C LYS A 57 -21.44 14.91 3.99
N GLU A 58 -22.42 14.69 3.13
CA GLU A 58 -23.82 14.44 3.53
C GLU A 58 -24.14 12.94 3.65
N ASP A 59 -23.18 12.06 3.37
CA ASP A 59 -23.35 10.62 3.42
C ASP A 59 -23.50 10.11 4.88
N PRO A 60 -24.49 9.23 5.18
CA PRO A 60 -24.68 8.65 6.51
C PRO A 60 -23.47 7.88 7.07
N VAL A 61 -22.58 7.37 6.21
CA VAL A 61 -21.39 6.59 6.59
C VAL A 61 -20.09 7.29 6.21
N ARG A 62 -20.13 8.62 6.01
CA ARG A 62 -18.96 9.47 5.70
C ARG A 62 -17.76 9.21 6.62
N ASP A 63 -18.01 8.91 7.90
CA ASP A 63 -16.97 8.66 8.90
C ASP A 63 -16.14 7.39 8.62
N LEU A 64 -16.60 6.50 7.73
CA LEU A 64 -15.84 5.30 7.32
C LEU A 64 -14.74 5.59 6.31
N TYR A 65 -14.84 6.69 5.57
CA TYR A 65 -13.95 6.96 4.44
C TYR A 65 -13.44 8.41 4.36
N LEU A 66 -14.05 9.35 5.09
CA LEU A 66 -13.53 10.70 5.28
C LEU A 66 -12.81 10.79 6.62
N PHE A 67 -11.65 11.45 6.62
CA PHE A 67 -10.99 11.86 7.85
C PHE A 67 -11.77 13.02 8.49
N PRO A 68 -11.97 13.04 9.81
CA PRO A 68 -12.61 14.17 10.47
C PRO A 68 -11.80 15.46 10.30
N ASP A 69 -12.47 16.57 9.98
CA ASP A 69 -11.81 17.88 9.79
C ASP A 69 -11.05 18.37 11.04
N ASN A 70 -11.42 17.88 12.22
CA ASN A 70 -10.84 18.26 13.51
C ASN A 70 -10.01 17.13 14.15
N ASP A 71 -9.47 16.20 13.36
CA ASP A 71 -8.71 15.05 13.88
C ASP A 71 -7.28 15.43 14.33
N PHE A 72 -6.74 16.51 13.79
CA PHE A 72 -5.48 17.09 14.24
C PHE A 72 -5.52 18.61 14.19
N SER A 73 -4.55 19.22 14.85
CA SER A 73 -4.26 20.64 14.76
C SER A 73 -2.81 20.82 14.33
N VAL A 74 -2.53 21.91 13.59
CA VAL A 74 -1.17 22.27 13.19
C VAL A 74 -0.80 23.55 13.91
N SER A 75 0.30 23.51 14.65
CA SER A 75 0.91 24.68 15.26
C SER A 75 2.22 24.99 14.54
N ILE A 76 2.43 26.26 14.23
CA ILE A 76 3.61 26.74 13.51
C ILE A 76 4.53 27.46 14.49
N PHE A 77 5.79 27.05 14.54
CA PHE A 77 6.79 27.63 15.43
C PHE A 77 8.04 28.03 14.67
N LEU A 78 8.74 29.04 15.17
CA LEU A 78 10.10 29.31 14.72
C LEU A 78 11.01 28.16 15.14
N ARG A 79 11.70 27.56 14.17
CA ARG A 79 12.58 26.40 14.39
C ARG A 79 13.75 26.71 15.33
N THR A 80 14.23 27.94 15.28
CA THR A 80 15.36 28.45 16.08
C THR A 80 15.10 29.89 16.47
N LEU A 81 15.56 30.30 17.66
CA LEU A 81 15.47 31.69 18.13
C LEU A 81 16.25 32.67 17.24
N LYS A 82 17.33 32.20 16.60
CA LYS A 82 18.13 32.93 15.62
C LYS A 82 18.52 31.96 14.51
N SER A 83 18.52 32.43 13.27
CA SER A 83 18.93 31.61 12.13
C SER A 83 20.36 31.09 12.34
N SER A 84 20.56 29.79 12.10
CA SER A 84 21.89 29.17 12.02
C SER A 84 22.48 29.25 10.62
N VAL A 85 21.75 29.80 9.65
CA VAL A 85 22.22 29.95 8.27
C VAL A 85 23.18 31.14 8.20
N PRO A 86 24.42 30.94 7.72
CA PRO A 86 25.37 32.05 7.58
C PRO A 86 24.85 33.12 6.61
N GLU A 87 25.18 34.38 6.89
CA GLU A 87 24.86 35.50 6.00
C GLU A 87 25.52 35.28 4.62
N GLY A 88 24.74 35.45 3.54
CA GLY A 88 25.22 35.19 2.17
C GLY A 88 25.09 33.73 1.70
N ALA A 89 24.78 32.77 2.58
CA ALA A 89 24.69 31.36 2.20
C ALA A 89 23.49 31.04 1.29
N GLU A 90 22.44 31.87 1.33
CA GLU A 90 21.28 31.73 0.44
C GLU A 90 21.58 32.07 -1.02
N GLN A 91 22.63 32.87 -1.27
CA GLN A 91 23.12 33.25 -2.59
C GLN A 91 24.13 32.25 -3.15
N ALA A 92 24.35 31.11 -2.47
CA ALA A 92 25.24 30.08 -2.96
C ALA A 92 24.78 29.55 -4.34
N GLU A 93 25.73 29.40 -5.27
CA GLU A 93 25.48 28.79 -6.59
C GLU A 93 25.10 27.30 -6.48
N CYS A 94 25.56 26.64 -5.40
CA CYS A 94 25.25 25.25 -5.16
C CYS A 94 23.78 25.07 -4.73
N LEU A 95 23.00 24.38 -5.56
CA LEU A 95 21.58 24.12 -5.33
C LEU A 95 21.32 23.40 -4.00
N LEU A 96 22.20 22.47 -3.61
CA LEU A 96 22.08 21.75 -2.34
C LEU A 96 22.20 22.70 -1.15
N VAL A 97 23.16 23.62 -1.19
CA VAL A 97 23.36 24.63 -0.13
C VAL A 97 22.13 25.54 -0.04
N ARG A 98 21.62 26.02 -1.18
CA ARG A 98 20.44 26.87 -1.20
C ARG A 98 19.20 26.15 -0.65
N GLN A 99 19.02 24.88 -0.98
CA GLN A 99 17.90 24.09 -0.45
C GLN A 99 18.04 23.82 1.05
N ALA A 100 19.25 23.56 1.53
CA ALA A 100 19.52 23.41 2.95
C ALA A 100 19.23 24.71 3.70
N CYS A 101 19.66 25.86 3.18
CA CYS A 101 19.38 27.17 3.79
C CYS A 101 17.86 27.41 3.93
N LYS A 102 17.09 27.15 2.86
CA LYS A 102 15.62 27.23 2.90
C LYS A 102 15.01 26.33 3.97
N TYR A 103 15.49 25.10 4.09
CA TYR A 103 15.00 24.15 5.09
C TYR A 103 15.31 24.56 6.53
N TYR A 104 16.49 25.14 6.79
CA TYR A 104 16.86 25.59 8.13
C TYR A 104 16.19 26.91 8.52
N ASN A 105 15.86 27.75 7.54
CA ASN A 105 15.10 28.99 7.74
C ASN A 105 13.58 28.78 7.72
N SER A 106 13.08 27.60 7.35
CA SER A 106 11.64 27.35 7.35
C SER A 106 11.11 27.22 8.78
N GLU A 107 9.85 27.62 8.95
CA GLU A 107 9.10 27.35 10.16
C GLU A 107 8.96 25.85 10.41
N LEU A 108 8.82 25.48 11.68
CA LEU A 108 8.54 24.12 12.11
C LEU A 108 7.02 23.97 12.26
N ASN A 109 6.44 23.11 11.43
CA ASN A 109 5.03 22.70 11.56
C ASN A 109 4.97 21.50 12.49
N VAL A 110 4.28 21.64 13.62
CA VAL A 110 4.02 20.56 14.58
C VAL A 110 2.57 20.15 14.46
N VAL A 111 2.35 18.87 14.14
CA VAL A 111 1.02 18.25 14.08
C VAL A 111 0.70 17.66 15.45
N GLN A 112 -0.45 18.02 16.01
CA GLN A 112 -0.97 17.46 17.25
C GLN A 112 -2.29 16.75 16.96
N PHE A 113 -2.30 15.43 17.13
CA PHE A 113 -3.50 14.62 16.94
C PHE A 113 -4.43 14.75 18.13
N LYS A 114 -5.73 14.90 17.87
CA LYS A 114 -6.75 15.06 18.91
C LYS A 114 -6.85 13.83 19.82
N TYR A 115 -6.57 12.65 19.27
CA TYR A 115 -6.66 11.38 19.97
C TYR A 115 -5.28 10.73 20.20
N ASP A 116 -4.23 11.54 20.34
CA ASP A 116 -2.85 11.05 20.54
C ASP A 116 -2.71 10.15 21.79
N ASP A 117 -3.50 10.42 22.84
CA ASP A 117 -3.60 9.57 24.04
C ASP A 117 -4.03 8.12 23.73
N TYR A 118 -4.68 7.90 22.58
CA TYR A 118 -5.14 6.59 22.12
C TYR A 118 -4.17 5.91 21.12
N ALA A 119 -3.07 6.56 20.74
CA ALA A 119 -2.11 6.01 19.78
C ALA A 119 -1.17 4.94 20.37
N GLY A 120 -1.22 4.73 21.69
CA GLY A 120 -0.34 3.85 22.44
C GLY A 120 -0.83 2.41 22.63
N ASP A 121 -0.25 1.73 23.62
CA ASP A 121 -0.67 0.39 24.03
C ASP A 121 -2.13 0.41 24.51
N TYR A 122 -2.96 -0.49 23.99
CA TYR A 122 -4.39 -0.57 24.33
C TYR A 122 -4.65 -0.73 25.84
N ARG A 123 -3.68 -1.25 26.60
CA ARG A 123 -3.76 -1.42 28.06
C ARG A 123 -3.58 -0.11 28.82
N LEU A 124 -3.00 0.90 28.17
CA LEU A 124 -2.69 2.22 28.73
C LEU A 124 -3.67 3.30 28.25
N LEU A 125 -4.72 2.92 27.53
CA LEU A 125 -5.72 3.86 27.05
C LEU A 125 -6.42 4.56 28.24
N PRO A 126 -6.78 5.85 28.08
CA PRO A 126 -7.63 6.54 29.03
C PRO A 126 -8.91 5.74 29.34
N ARG A 127 -9.29 5.67 30.62
CA ARG A 127 -10.52 5.00 31.10
C ARG A 127 -11.64 5.99 31.36
#